data_AF-A0A2N2LT23-F1
#
_entry.id   AF-A0A2N2LT23-F1
#
_cell.length_a   1.000
_cell.length_b   1.000
_cell.length_c   1.000
_cell.angle_alpha   90.00
_cell.angle_beta   90.00
_cell.angle_gamma   90.00
#
_symmetry.space_group_name_H-M   'P 1'
#
loop_
_entity.id
_entity.type
_entity.pdbx_description
1 polymer ?
#
loop_
_entity_poly.entity_id
_entity_poly.type
_entity_poly.pdbx_seq_one_letter_code
_entity_poly.pdbx_strand_id
1 'polypeptide(L)'
;MLESDIKIDKEGIWYYRGAHMFRKDILCIFFENLNLDDCGRYFVQLNQEICYLDVEDTAFVISAVYKTENSDGGHEQIEIVLNDDSRETLDLTTLAVGKDNVMYCRIKEGKFPARFSRKSYYQLAQCIQELLSTGTVHPSG
;
A
#
# COMPACT_ATOMS: atom_id res chain seq x y z
N MET A 1 -28.03 3.75 9.42
CA MET A 1 -26.78 3.80 8.65
C MET A 1 -26.85 2.61 7.72
N LEU A 2 -26.88 2.81 6.39
CA LEU A 2 -26.85 1.68 5.47
C LEU A 2 -25.45 1.07 5.59
N GLU A 3 -25.33 -0.11 6.21
CA GLU A 3 -24.08 -0.86 6.23
C GLU A 3 -23.72 -1.19 4.78
N SER A 4 -22.47 -0.92 4.38
CA SER A 4 -21.99 -1.42 3.11
C SER A 4 -21.91 -2.94 3.21
N ASP A 5 -22.42 -3.63 2.19
CA ASP A 5 -22.29 -5.10 2.09
C ASP A 5 -20.82 -5.53 1.94
N ILE A 6 -19.92 -4.62 1.54
CA ILE A 6 -18.49 -4.90 1.36
C ILE A 6 -17.67 -4.10 2.37
N LYS A 7 -16.87 -4.81 3.15
CA LYS A 7 -15.92 -4.24 4.11
C LYS A 7 -14.49 -4.59 3.76
N ILE A 8 -13.55 -3.68 4.00
CA ILE A 8 -12.11 -3.94 4.05
C ILE A 8 -11.63 -3.66 5.49
N ASP A 9 -11.00 -4.65 6.12
CA ASP A 9 -10.37 -4.44 7.42
C ASP A 9 -9.02 -3.71 7.31
N LYS A 10 -8.44 -3.36 8.46
CA LYS A 10 -7.16 -2.63 8.52
C LYS A 10 -5.96 -3.39 7.94
N GLU A 11 -6.07 -4.72 7.75
CA GLU A 11 -5.03 -5.55 7.14
C GLU A 11 -5.25 -5.69 5.63
N GLY A 12 -6.26 -5.01 5.07
CA GLY A 12 -6.56 -5.00 3.64
C GLY A 12 -7.34 -6.24 3.18
N ILE A 13 -7.95 -6.98 4.12
CA ILE A 13 -8.77 -8.17 3.82
C ILE A 13 -10.19 -7.73 3.50
N TRP A 14 -10.72 -8.25 2.40
CA TRP A 14 -12.06 -7.95 1.92
C TRP A 14 -13.09 -8.94 2.47
N TYR A 15 -14.27 -8.43 2.81
CA TYR A 15 -15.41 -9.20 3.30
C TYR A 15 -16.66 -8.79 2.54
N TYR A 16 -17.50 -9.77 2.22
CA TYR A 16 -18.87 -9.54 1.72
C TYR A 16 -19.86 -10.11 2.73
N ARG A 17 -20.70 -9.25 3.32
CA ARG A 17 -21.66 -9.61 4.38
C ARG A 17 -21.02 -10.42 5.51
N GLY A 18 -19.81 -10.00 5.91
CA GLY A 18 -19.01 -10.65 6.97
C GLY A 18 -18.24 -11.91 6.54
N ALA A 19 -18.45 -12.44 5.33
CA ALA A 19 -17.71 -13.59 4.83
C ALA A 19 -16.42 -13.13 4.12
N HIS A 20 -15.28 -13.77 4.46
CA HIS A 20 -13.99 -13.47 3.82
C HIS A 20 -14.05 -13.72 2.31
N MET A 21 -13.65 -12.71 1.54
CA MET A 21 -13.54 -12.75 0.09
C MET A 21 -12.10 -13.06 -0.31
N PHE A 22 -11.82 -14.32 -0.63
CA PHE A 22 -10.47 -14.78 -1.00
C PHE A 22 -10.34 -15.16 -2.49
N ARG A 23 -11.42 -14.99 -3.26
CA ARG A 23 -11.45 -15.26 -4.70
C ARG A 23 -10.63 -14.21 -5.45
N LYS A 24 -9.42 -14.58 -5.84
CA LYS A 24 -8.45 -13.69 -6.50
C LYS A 24 -9.00 -13.00 -7.75
N ASP A 25 -9.79 -13.71 -8.55
CA ASP A 25 -10.42 -13.17 -9.76
C ASP A 25 -11.36 -12.01 -9.45
N ILE A 26 -12.17 -12.14 -8.40
CA ILE A 26 -13.07 -11.08 -7.94
C ILE A 26 -12.29 -9.90 -7.34
N LEU A 27 -11.30 -10.20 -6.50
CA LEU A 27 -10.47 -9.16 -5.88
C LEU A 27 -9.71 -8.34 -6.94
N CYS A 28 -9.18 -8.99 -7.98
CA CYS A 28 -8.50 -8.32 -9.09
C CYS A 28 -9.43 -7.30 -9.76
N ILE A 29 -10.65 -7.72 -10.12
CA ILE A 29 -11.67 -6.84 -10.70
C ILE A 29 -11.97 -5.66 -9.77
N PHE A 30 -12.12 -5.91 -8.46
CA PHE A 30 -12.42 -4.85 -7.50
C PHE A 30 -11.29 -3.84 -7.35
N PHE A 31 -10.04 -4.30 -7.27
CA PHE A 31 -8.88 -3.39 -7.22
C PHE A 31 -8.72 -2.58 -8.50
N GLU A 32 -8.91 -3.20 -9.67
CA GLU A 32 -8.85 -2.51 -10.98
C GLU A 32 -9.92 -1.40 -11.11
N ASN A 33 -11.06 -1.57 -10.46
CA ASN A 33 -12.19 -0.65 -10.51
C ASN A 33 -12.36 0.18 -9.23
N LEU A 34 -11.38 0.14 -8.33
CA LEU A 34 -11.38 0.87 -7.07
C LEU A 34 -11.07 2.34 -7.31
N ASN A 35 -11.81 3.20 -6.61
CA ASN A 35 -11.66 4.63 -6.63
C ASN A 35 -11.76 5.21 -5.22
N LEU A 36 -11.25 6.43 -5.07
CA LEU A 36 -11.26 7.21 -3.84
C LEU A 36 -11.86 8.58 -4.21
N ASP A 37 -12.93 8.98 -3.53
CA ASP A 37 -13.55 10.29 -3.75
C ASP A 37 -12.81 11.41 -3.00
N ASP A 38 -13.18 12.66 -3.26
CA ASP A 38 -12.58 13.85 -2.62
C ASP A 38 -12.83 13.92 -1.11
N CYS A 39 -13.77 13.12 -0.59
CA CYS A 39 -14.04 12.98 0.84
C CYS A 39 -13.24 11.83 1.47
N GLY A 40 -12.39 11.14 0.71
CA GLY A 40 -11.59 10.01 1.17
C GLY A 40 -12.37 8.69 1.31
N ARG A 41 -13.53 8.56 0.68
CA ARG A 41 -14.33 7.33 0.71
C ARG A 41 -13.99 6.45 -0.49
N TYR A 42 -13.81 5.16 -0.22
CA TYR A 42 -13.56 4.17 -1.26
C TYR A 42 -14.86 3.70 -1.90
N PHE A 43 -14.81 3.50 -3.21
CA PHE A 43 -15.90 2.88 -3.96
C PHE A 43 -15.36 2.07 -5.14
N VAL A 44 -16.06 0.99 -5.47
CA VAL A 44 -15.85 0.25 -6.71
C VAL A 44 -16.87 0.74 -7.74
N GLN A 45 -16.41 1.03 -8.96
CA GLN A 45 -17.29 1.40 -10.07
C GLN A 45 -17.20 0.36 -11.19
N LEU A 46 -18.29 -0.37 -11.41
CA LEU A 46 -18.40 -1.33 -12.51
C LEU A 46 -19.48 -0.84 -13.48
N ASN A 47 -19.06 -0.44 -14.67
CA ASN A 47 -19.93 0.22 -15.66
C ASN A 47 -20.62 1.47 -15.06
N GLN A 48 -21.94 1.43 -14.90
CA GLN A 48 -22.76 2.51 -14.34
C GLN A 48 -23.07 2.30 -12.85
N GLU A 49 -22.65 1.18 -12.26
CA GLU A 49 -22.91 0.86 -10.86
C GLU A 49 -21.76 1.33 -9.96
N ILE A 50 -22.11 2.00 -8.88
CA ILE A 50 -21.18 2.46 -7.84
C ILE A 50 -21.54 1.77 -6.53
N CYS A 51 -20.55 1.10 -5.93
CA CYS A 51 -20.66 0.49 -4.61
C CYS A 51 -19.63 1.11 -3.67
N TYR A 52 -20.10 1.88 -2.69
CA TYR A 52 -19.22 2.40 -1.62
C TYR A 52 -18.83 1.29 -0.65
N LEU A 53 -17.59 1.32 -0.18
CA LEU A 53 -17.02 0.33 0.71
C LEU A 53 -16.95 0.86 2.14
N ASP A 54 -17.12 -0.03 3.10
CA ASP A 54 -16.72 0.24 4.49
C ASP A 54 -15.24 -0.11 4.64
N VAL A 55 -14.37 0.89 4.76
CA VAL A 55 -12.91 0.68 4.85
C VAL A 55 -12.42 1.14 6.21
N GLU A 56 -11.87 0.21 6.98
CA GLU A 56 -11.44 0.47 8.36
C GLU A 56 -10.21 1.40 8.43
N ASP A 57 -9.34 1.36 7.42
CA ASP A 57 -8.16 2.24 7.32
C ASP A 57 -7.80 2.58 5.86
N THR A 58 -7.15 1.66 5.14
CA THR A 58 -6.83 1.79 3.72
C THR A 58 -7.19 0.53 2.97
N ALA A 59 -7.61 0.66 1.71
CA ALA A 59 -7.87 -0.50 0.87
C ALA A 59 -6.58 -1.23 0.48
N PHE A 60 -5.48 -0.48 0.36
CA PHE A 60 -4.16 -1.00 0.01
C PHE A 60 -3.27 -1.14 1.23
N VAL A 61 -2.62 -2.29 1.34
CA VAL A 61 -1.64 -2.59 2.39
C VAL A 61 -0.34 -3.05 1.75
N ILE A 62 0.76 -2.46 2.18
CA ILE A 62 2.11 -2.86 1.78
C ILE A 62 2.47 -4.10 2.58
N SER A 63 2.59 -5.22 1.89
CA SER A 63 2.83 -6.55 2.45
C SER A 63 4.31 -6.92 2.51
N ALA A 64 5.13 -6.31 1.65
CA ALA A 64 6.58 -6.49 1.65
C ALA A 64 7.32 -5.26 1.11
N VAL A 65 8.58 -5.13 1.53
CA VAL A 65 9.55 -4.15 1.03
C VAL A 65 10.81 -4.87 0.60
N TYR A 66 11.35 -4.50 -0.55
CA TYR A 66 12.59 -5.03 -1.10
C TYR A 66 13.52 -3.89 -1.49
N LYS A 67 14.81 -4.08 -1.22
CA LYS A 67 15.85 -3.26 -1.83
C LYS A 67 16.21 -3.86 -3.19
N THR A 68 16.18 -3.06 -4.24
CA THR A 68 16.53 -3.48 -5.60
C THR A 68 17.44 -2.46 -6.25
N GLU A 69 17.98 -2.79 -7.42
CA GLU A 69 18.78 -1.87 -8.23
C GLU A 69 17.96 -1.44 -9.45
N ASN A 70 18.03 -0.16 -9.82
CA ASN A 70 17.40 0.31 -11.04
C ASN A 70 18.14 -0.24 -12.27
N SER A 71 17.37 -0.72 -13.25
CA SER A 71 17.80 -1.24 -14.55
C SER A 71 18.73 -0.28 -15.32
N ASP A 72 18.56 1.03 -15.15
CA ASP A 72 19.24 2.07 -15.94
C ASP A 72 20.55 2.61 -15.33
N GLY A 73 21.04 2.05 -14.22
CA GLY A 73 22.31 2.53 -13.66
C GLY A 73 22.77 1.96 -12.33
N GLY A 74 22.14 0.89 -11.83
CA GLY A 74 22.56 0.24 -10.57
C GLY A 74 22.32 1.09 -9.32
N HIS A 75 21.60 2.20 -9.42
CA HIS A 75 21.21 2.97 -8.26
C HIS A 75 20.20 2.19 -7.43
N GLU A 76 20.48 2.09 -6.14
CA GLU A 76 19.60 1.40 -5.20
C GLU A 76 18.25 2.12 -5.12
N GLN A 77 17.18 1.33 -5.21
CA GLN A 77 15.81 1.77 -5.02
C GLN A 77 15.10 0.84 -4.04
N ILE A 78 13.95 1.28 -3.55
CA ILE A 78 13.11 0.49 -2.66
C ILE A 78 11.83 0.17 -3.43
N GLU A 79 11.53 -1.12 -3.59
CA GLU A 79 10.27 -1.60 -4.13
C GLU A 79 9.34 -2.04 -3.02
N ILE A 80 8.05 -1.74 -3.18
CA ILE A 80 6.98 -2.19 -2.30
C ILE A 80 6.08 -3.16 -3.03
N VAL A 81 5.55 -4.14 -2.28
CA VAL A 81 4.55 -5.08 -2.76
C VAL A 81 3.25 -4.83 -2.01
N LEU A 82 2.16 -4.72 -2.75
CA LEU A 82 0.83 -4.42 -2.24
C LEU A 82 -0.01 -5.70 -2.09
N ASN A 83 -1.14 -5.60 -1.40
CA ASN A 83 -2.10 -6.70 -1.21
C ASN A 83 -2.91 -7.03 -2.48
N ASP A 84 -2.83 -6.22 -3.53
CA ASP A 84 -3.33 -6.51 -4.88
C ASP A 84 -2.30 -7.26 -5.75
N ASP A 85 -1.23 -7.79 -5.14
CA ASP A 85 -0.08 -8.45 -5.77
C ASP A 85 0.77 -7.53 -6.68
N SER A 86 0.44 -6.24 -6.80
CA SER A 86 1.23 -5.30 -7.61
C SER A 86 2.52 -4.85 -6.91
N ARG A 87 3.46 -4.35 -7.72
CA ARG A 87 4.75 -3.83 -7.26
C ARG A 87 4.99 -2.46 -7.88
N GLU A 88 5.58 -1.58 -7.08
CA GLU A 88 6.01 -0.26 -7.54
C GLU A 88 7.19 0.24 -6.70
N THR A 89 7.98 1.16 -7.27
CA THR A 89 9.05 1.85 -6.55
C THR A 89 8.42 2.77 -5.50
N LEU A 90 8.91 2.69 -4.27
CA LEU A 90 8.48 3.53 -3.16
C LEU A 90 8.93 4.99 -3.37
N ASP A 91 7.98 5.90 -3.44
CA ASP A 91 8.25 7.33 -3.31
C ASP A 91 8.43 7.71 -1.84
N LEU A 92 9.69 7.87 -1.43
CA LEU A 92 10.07 8.25 -0.07
C LEU A 92 9.51 9.61 0.36
N THR A 93 9.19 10.51 -0.57
CA THR A 93 8.65 11.83 -0.24
C THR A 93 7.20 11.78 0.25
N THR A 94 6.51 10.66 -0.01
CA THR A 94 5.12 10.44 0.39
C THR A 94 4.97 9.72 1.72
N LEU A 95 6.09 9.32 2.34
CA LEU A 95 6.08 8.63 3.64
C LEU A 95 5.50 9.53 4.72
N ALA A 96 4.52 9.00 5.45
CA ALA A 96 3.85 9.68 6.55
C ALA A 96 3.64 8.74 7.73
N VAL A 97 3.68 9.30 8.93
CA VAL A 97 3.32 8.59 10.17
C VAL A 97 1.96 9.11 10.62
N GLY A 98 0.98 8.23 10.67
CA GLY A 98 -0.36 8.51 11.16
C GLY A 98 -0.50 8.26 12.65
N LYS A 99 -1.75 8.06 13.08
CA LYS A 99 -2.07 7.70 14.48
C LYS A 99 -1.44 6.36 14.85
N ASP A 100 -1.17 6.19 16.15
CA ASP A 100 -0.58 4.97 16.72
C ASP A 100 0.73 4.52 16.05
N ASN A 101 1.49 5.48 15.50
CA ASN A 101 2.74 5.27 14.76
C ASN A 101 2.61 4.36 13.53
N VAL A 102 1.42 4.27 12.95
CA VAL A 102 1.22 3.53 11.70
C VAL A 102 1.83 4.32 10.56
N MET A 103 2.67 3.64 9.76
CA MET A 103 3.30 4.24 8.60
C MET A 103 2.44 4.07 7.35
N TYR A 104 2.45 5.10 6.50
CA TYR A 104 1.74 5.15 5.23
C TYR A 104 2.63 5.72 4.14
N CYS A 105 2.29 5.45 2.88
CA CYS A 105 2.78 6.20 1.72
C CYS A 105 1.64 6.42 0.72
N ARG A 106 1.94 7.13 -0.39
CA ARG A 106 1.02 7.20 -1.53
C ARG A 106 1.47 6.21 -2.60
N ILE A 107 0.50 5.59 -3.27
CA ILE A 107 0.72 4.57 -4.30
C ILE A 107 -0.09 4.86 -5.56
N LYS A 108 0.15 4.11 -6.64
CA LYS A 108 -0.59 4.24 -7.92
C LYS A 108 -0.62 5.70 -8.38
N GLU A 109 0.57 6.25 -8.60
CA GLU A 109 0.76 7.65 -9.03
C GLU A 109 0.19 8.67 -8.03
N GLY A 110 0.25 8.34 -6.75
CA GLY A 110 -0.22 9.22 -5.69
C GLY A 110 -1.73 9.19 -5.45
N LYS A 111 -2.50 8.32 -6.13
CA LYS A 111 -3.96 8.25 -6.05
C LYS A 111 -4.47 7.74 -4.70
N PHE A 112 -3.83 6.69 -4.17
CA PHE A 112 -4.31 6.04 -2.93
C PHE A 112 -3.30 6.15 -1.79
N PRO A 113 -3.77 6.27 -0.54
CA PRO A 113 -2.94 5.97 0.62
C PRO A 113 -2.81 4.45 0.78
N ALA A 114 -1.62 3.99 1.15
CA ALA A 114 -1.36 2.61 1.51
C ALA A 114 -0.73 2.52 2.89
N ARG A 115 -1.24 1.62 3.72
CA ARG A 115 -0.73 1.34 5.06
C ARG A 115 0.41 0.33 4.99
N PHE A 116 1.47 0.53 5.76
CA PHE A 116 2.46 -0.51 5.97
C PHE A 116 1.92 -1.56 6.96
N SER A 117 1.96 -2.83 6.56
CA SER A 117 1.88 -3.92 7.54
C SER A 117 3.04 -3.82 8.54
N ARG A 118 2.89 -4.43 9.71
CA ARG A 118 3.97 -4.48 10.71
C ARG A 118 5.25 -5.09 10.12
N LYS A 119 5.11 -6.14 9.31
CA LYS A 119 6.23 -6.80 8.64
C LYS A 119 6.94 -5.84 7.69
N SER A 120 6.22 -5.18 6.81
CA SER A 120 6.81 -4.29 5.81
C SER A 120 7.42 -3.03 6.42
N TYR A 121 6.87 -2.52 7.52
CA TYR A 121 7.48 -1.46 8.32
C TYR A 121 8.90 -1.83 8.79
N TYR A 122 9.07 -3.03 9.38
CA TYR A 122 10.40 -3.46 9.84
C TYR A 122 11.37 -3.70 8.68
N GLN A 123 10.88 -4.22 7.55
CA GLN A 123 11.70 -4.38 6.35
C GLN A 123 12.20 -3.03 5.83
N LEU A 124 11.33 -2.01 5.78
CA LEU A 124 11.74 -0.65 5.39
C LEU A 124 12.78 -0.07 6.36
N ALA A 125 12.56 -0.21 7.67
CA ALA A 125 13.50 0.26 8.68
C ALA A 125 14.90 -0.37 8.49
N GLN A 126 14.95 -1.67 8.20
CA GLN A 126 16.20 -2.37 7.89
C GLN A 126 16.87 -1.81 6.63
N CYS A 127 16.12 -1.62 5.54
CA CYS A 127 16.66 -1.04 4.30
C CYS A 127 17.27 0.36 4.53
N ILE A 128 16.59 1.22 5.30
CA ILE A 128 17.09 2.56 5.63
C ILE A 128 18.37 2.48 6.48
N GLN A 129 18.42 1.59 7.48
CA GLN A 129 19.61 1.41 8.31
C GLN A 129 20.83 0.96 7.49
N GLU A 130 20.64 0.04 6.55
CA GLU A 130 21.71 -0.44 5.66
C GLU A 130 22.23 0.69 4.75
N LEU A 131 21.34 1.53 4.21
CA LEU A 131 21.71 2.70 3.41
C LEU A 131 22.57 3.70 4.19
N LEU A 132 22.17 4.01 5.43
CA LEU A 132 22.92 4.92 6.32
C LEU A 132 24.29 4.33 6.72
N SER A 133 24.38 3.01 6.86
CA SER A 133 25.63 2.32 7.22
C SER A 133 26.64 2.28 6.06
N THR A 134 26.14 2.28 4.81
CA THR A 134 26.97 2.22 3.59
C THR A 134 27.54 3.59 3.20
N GLY A 135 27.02 4.69 3.77
CA GLY A 135 27.45 6.08 3.50
C GLY A 135 28.73 6.56 4.20
N THR A 136 29.45 5.72 4.94
CA THR A 136 30.71 6.11 5.59
C THR A 136 31.88 5.99 4.62
N VAL A 137 32.05 6.99 3.76
CA VAL A 137 33.27 7.14 2.94
C VAL A 137 34.43 7.53 3.88
N HIS A 138 35.48 6.72 3.88
CA HIS A 138 36.74 6.96 4.59
C HIS A 138 37.28 8.39 4.36
N PRO A 139 37.81 9.09 5.38
CA PRO A 139 38.59 10.30 5.14
C PRO A 139 39.89 9.88 4.47
N SER A 140 40.05 10.22 3.19
CA SER A 140 41.33 10.19 2.50
C SER A 140 42.28 11.15 3.21
N GLY A 141 43.39 10.61 3.70
CA GLY A 141 44.53 11.40 4.18
C GLY A 141 45.34 12.03 3.05
#